data_AF-A0A515KET2-F1
#
_entry.id   AF-A0A515KET2-F1
#
_cell.length_a   1.000
_cell.length_b   1.000
_cell.length_c   1.000
_cell.angle_alpha   90.00
_cell.angle_beta   90.00
_cell.angle_gamma   90.00
#
_symmetry.space_group_name_H-M   'P 1'
#
loop_
_entity.id
_entity.type
_entity.pdbx_description
1 polymer ?
#
loop_
_entity_poly.entity_id
_entity_poly.type
_entity_poly.pdbx_seq_one_letter_code
_entity_poly.pdbx_strand_id
1 'polypeptide(L)'
;MKHQAPLFALVLIASAIGQVFSSARAADPVYPRGIRVGITPLVGMAPAKAFVGFETSDQGVKVLMTELPAAAFAEVDNALKTNPAAMPVKPEGIETGAGRGYYTVENAKDPTGNVRRYSMIVAGPTFSGYVAVQVPENAMRIYTDEAVRQMFASVTVRKDVPVDEQMALLPFKVTEIGEFKNIRTLPPGGALLLADAADETKTEASPYIVVGTVSSAPEKAEDRVRFAQQAAGMIPGLRDGRITMSEPIRIDGAPGFETRIEAISGKDNTPVTVVQWLRFGGSGGNAMRIVASSPRDEWPKAFPRFRAVRDGIEPR
;
A
#
# COMPACT_ATOMS: atom_id res chain seq x y z
N MET A 1 -91.05 -34.54 2.13
CA MET A 1 -90.76 -33.09 2.17
C MET A 1 -89.48 -32.91 2.97
N LYS A 2 -88.34 -32.70 2.32
CA LYS A 2 -87.80 -31.39 1.91
C LYS A 2 -87.04 -30.69 3.06
N HIS A 3 -85.74 -30.49 2.82
CA HIS A 3 -84.85 -29.44 3.35
C HIS A 3 -84.27 -29.65 4.75
N GLN A 4 -83.04 -29.25 5.11
CA GLN A 4 -81.84 -28.70 4.45
C GLN A 4 -80.78 -28.62 5.58
N ALA A 5 -79.50 -28.76 5.26
CA ALA A 5 -78.38 -28.48 6.18
C ALA A 5 -78.29 -26.97 6.54
N PRO A 6 -77.52 -26.56 7.58
CA PRO A 6 -76.14 -26.12 7.33
C PRO A 6 -75.13 -26.56 8.42
N LEU A 7 -73.93 -27.01 8.07
CA LEU A 7 -72.71 -26.20 7.85
C LEU A 7 -72.10 -25.65 9.18
N PHE A 8 -71.08 -26.33 9.70
CA PHE A 8 -70.03 -25.70 10.51
C PHE A 8 -68.67 -26.07 9.92
N ALA A 9 -67.97 -25.06 9.41
CA ALA A 9 -66.69 -25.17 8.75
C ALA A 9 -65.56 -25.37 9.77
N LEU A 10 -64.70 -26.36 9.51
CA LEU A 10 -63.44 -26.59 10.22
C LEU A 10 -62.33 -25.86 9.46
N VAL A 11 -61.75 -24.81 10.04
CA VAL A 11 -60.59 -24.11 9.49
C VAL A 11 -59.32 -24.88 9.87
N LEU A 12 -58.65 -25.45 8.86
CA LEU A 12 -57.32 -26.04 8.95
C LEU A 12 -56.27 -24.95 8.74
N ILE A 13 -55.49 -24.64 9.77
CA ILE A 13 -54.32 -23.75 9.68
C ILE A 13 -53.10 -24.61 9.30
N ALA A 14 -52.66 -24.51 8.06
CA ALA A 14 -51.39 -25.05 7.60
C ALA A 14 -50.26 -24.04 7.84
N SER A 15 -49.33 -24.37 8.72
CA SER A 15 -48.12 -23.59 8.98
C SER A 15 -47.02 -23.99 7.99
N ALA A 16 -46.75 -23.11 7.02
CA ALA A 16 -45.62 -23.24 6.12
C ALA A 16 -44.32 -22.85 6.86
N ILE A 17 -43.43 -23.83 7.03
CA ILE A 17 -42.04 -23.60 7.47
C ILE A 17 -41.29 -22.98 6.29
N GLY A 18 -41.12 -21.66 6.32
CA GLY A 18 -40.24 -20.94 5.41
C GLY A 18 -38.79 -21.31 5.70
N GLN A 19 -38.18 -22.10 4.83
CA GLN A 19 -36.73 -22.22 4.76
C GLN A 19 -36.15 -20.86 4.41
N VAL A 20 -35.59 -20.18 5.40
CA VAL A 20 -34.76 -19.00 5.20
C VAL A 20 -33.47 -19.50 4.54
N PHE A 21 -33.40 -19.40 3.23
CA PHE A 21 -32.14 -19.49 2.50
C PHE A 21 -31.27 -18.31 2.95
N SER A 22 -30.36 -18.57 3.88
CA SER A 22 -29.24 -17.66 4.14
C SER A 22 -28.38 -17.64 2.88
N SER A 23 -28.53 -16.61 2.06
CA SER A 23 -27.58 -16.31 1.01
C SER A 23 -26.19 -16.26 1.65
N ALA A 24 -25.34 -17.23 1.33
CA ALA A 24 -23.93 -17.17 1.70
C ALA A 24 -23.38 -15.88 1.10
N ARG A 25 -23.16 -14.87 1.93
CA ARG A 25 -22.39 -13.70 1.52
C ARG A 25 -21.02 -14.22 1.15
N ALA A 26 -20.66 -14.12 -0.12
CA ALA A 26 -19.28 -14.27 -0.54
C ALA A 26 -18.45 -13.34 0.35
N ALA A 27 -17.42 -13.87 1.00
CA ALA A 27 -16.56 -13.06 1.85
C ALA A 27 -15.91 -11.97 1.00
N ASP A 28 -15.95 -10.73 1.49
CA ASP A 28 -15.40 -9.58 0.78
C ASP A 28 -13.90 -9.78 0.51
N PRO A 29 -13.38 -9.37 -0.66
CA PRO A 29 -11.96 -9.45 -0.96
C PRO A 29 -11.12 -8.73 0.10
N VAL A 30 -10.05 -9.39 0.55
CA VAL A 30 -9.08 -8.83 1.48
C VAL A 30 -7.88 -8.32 0.69
N TYR A 31 -7.46 -7.10 0.98
CA TYR A 31 -6.28 -6.46 0.36
C TYR A 31 -5.08 -6.63 1.29
N PRO A 32 -4.02 -7.35 0.87
CA PRO A 32 -2.75 -7.34 1.60
C PRO A 32 -2.20 -5.92 1.72
N ARG A 33 -1.46 -5.69 2.81
CA ARG A 33 -0.98 -4.36 3.17
C ARG A 33 -0.13 -3.76 2.05
N GLY A 34 -0.49 -2.55 1.63
CA GLY A 34 0.30 -1.72 0.72
C GLY A 34 0.13 -2.00 -0.77
N ILE A 35 -0.80 -2.87 -1.16
CA ILE A 35 -1.06 -3.16 -2.58
C ILE A 35 -2.54 -2.96 -2.94
N ARG A 36 -2.82 -2.85 -4.23
CA ARG A 36 -4.16 -2.60 -4.78
C ARG A 36 -4.87 -3.86 -5.27
N VAL A 37 -4.22 -5.02 -5.17
CA VAL A 37 -4.83 -6.32 -5.51
C VAL A 37 -5.47 -6.90 -4.25
N GLY A 38 -6.75 -7.29 -4.35
CA GLY A 38 -7.48 -7.97 -3.30
C GLY A 38 -7.91 -9.37 -3.74
N ILE A 39 -8.12 -10.26 -2.78
CA ILE A 39 -8.59 -11.63 -3.03
C ILE A 39 -9.38 -12.14 -1.82
N THR A 40 -10.34 -13.04 -2.02
CA THR A 40 -10.98 -13.76 -0.93
C THR A 40 -10.14 -14.99 -0.61
N PRO A 41 -9.34 -15.01 0.47
CA PRO A 41 -8.46 -16.13 0.77
C PRO A 41 -9.26 -17.40 1.09
N LEU A 42 -8.69 -18.55 0.76
CA LEU A 42 -9.30 -19.84 1.10
C LEU A 42 -9.32 -20.06 2.62
N VAL A 43 -10.25 -20.90 3.09
CA VAL A 43 -10.37 -21.26 4.50
C VAL A 43 -9.03 -21.78 5.05
N GLY A 44 -8.68 -21.35 6.26
CA GLY A 44 -7.43 -21.71 6.93
C GLY A 44 -6.22 -20.86 6.56
N MET A 45 -6.37 -19.90 5.64
CA MET A 45 -5.33 -18.92 5.33
C MET A 45 -5.47 -17.65 6.17
N ALA A 46 -4.34 -17.08 6.57
CA ALA A 46 -4.24 -15.81 7.26
C ALA A 46 -3.20 -14.90 6.58
N PRO A 47 -3.22 -13.57 6.81
CA PRO A 47 -2.20 -12.68 6.27
C PRO A 47 -0.79 -13.14 6.65
N ALA A 48 0.09 -13.25 5.65
CA ALA A 48 1.46 -13.69 5.85
C ALA A 48 2.28 -12.63 6.59
N LYS A 49 3.23 -13.08 7.42
CA LYS A 49 4.11 -12.16 8.16
C LYS A 49 5.38 -11.79 7.40
N ALA A 50 5.83 -12.68 6.51
CA ALA A 50 7.13 -12.57 5.83
C ALA A 50 7.04 -12.04 4.39
N PHE A 51 5.84 -11.98 3.81
CA PHE A 51 5.63 -11.52 2.44
C PHE A 51 4.22 -10.93 2.30
N VAL A 52 3.98 -10.21 1.20
CA VAL A 52 2.67 -9.63 0.89
C VAL A 52 1.75 -10.72 0.35
N GLY A 53 0.74 -11.09 1.13
CA GLY A 53 -0.23 -12.11 0.76
C GLY A 53 -0.74 -12.93 1.94
N PHE A 54 -1.00 -14.23 1.72
CA PHE A 54 -1.61 -15.12 2.71
C PHE A 54 -0.85 -16.45 2.84
N GLU A 55 -0.93 -17.06 4.01
CA GLU A 55 -0.36 -18.38 4.28
C GLU A 55 -1.22 -19.19 5.24
N THR A 56 -1.12 -20.52 5.18
CA THR A 56 -1.67 -21.40 6.21
C THR A 56 -0.85 -21.30 7.49
N SER A 57 -1.45 -21.66 8.64
CA SER A 57 -0.77 -21.58 9.94
C SER A 57 0.53 -22.40 10.04
N ASP A 58 0.63 -23.48 9.28
CA ASP A 58 1.81 -24.33 9.13
C ASP A 58 2.81 -23.82 8.08
N GLN A 59 2.51 -22.68 7.43
CA GLN A 59 3.29 -22.05 6.35
C GLN A 59 3.49 -22.93 5.11
N GLY A 60 2.70 -24.00 4.97
CA GLY A 60 2.78 -24.94 3.85
C GLY A 60 2.23 -24.35 2.56
N VAL A 61 1.02 -23.81 2.60
CA VAL A 61 0.39 -23.15 1.44
C VAL A 61 0.65 -21.66 1.50
N LYS A 62 1.09 -21.09 0.38
CA LYS A 62 1.44 -19.68 0.27
C LYS A 62 0.76 -19.03 -0.92
N VAL A 63 0.20 -17.84 -0.70
CA VAL A 63 -0.39 -16.98 -1.73
C VAL A 63 0.37 -15.67 -1.70
N LEU A 64 1.31 -15.47 -2.62
CA LEU A 64 2.06 -14.24 -2.77
C LEU A 64 1.33 -13.30 -3.74
N MET A 65 1.31 -12.01 -3.43
CA MET A 65 0.63 -11.00 -4.22
C MET A 65 1.55 -9.80 -4.44
N THR A 66 1.56 -9.24 -5.66
CA THR A 66 2.34 -8.05 -5.99
C THR A 66 1.71 -7.26 -7.14
N GLU A 67 2.21 -6.04 -7.33
CA GLU A 67 1.92 -5.21 -8.49
C GLU A 67 3.11 -5.27 -9.46
N LEU A 68 2.81 -5.55 -10.72
CA LEU A 68 3.75 -5.51 -11.83
C LEU A 68 3.56 -4.21 -12.63
N PRO A 69 4.52 -3.85 -13.51
CA PRO A 69 4.35 -2.73 -14.43
C PRO A 69 3.02 -2.79 -15.20
N ALA A 70 2.46 -1.61 -15.52
CA ALA A 70 1.17 -1.50 -16.20
C ALA A 70 1.10 -2.28 -17.52
N ALA A 71 2.23 -2.42 -18.23
CA ALA A 71 2.30 -3.12 -19.51
C ALA A 71 2.20 -4.66 -19.39
N ALA A 72 2.47 -5.24 -18.22
CA ALA A 72 2.66 -6.69 -18.09
C ALA A 72 1.43 -7.51 -18.51
N PHE A 73 0.22 -7.10 -18.14
CA PHE A 73 -1.00 -7.79 -18.58
C PHE A 73 -1.15 -7.74 -20.11
N ALA A 74 -0.91 -6.58 -20.70
CA ALA A 74 -1.03 -6.39 -22.16
C ALA A 74 0.01 -7.23 -22.92
N GLU A 75 1.21 -7.40 -22.38
CA GLU A 75 2.23 -8.28 -22.96
C GLU A 75 1.77 -9.74 -22.99
N VAL A 76 1.22 -10.25 -21.88
CA VAL A 76 0.66 -11.61 -21.80
C VAL A 76 -0.53 -11.78 -22.74
N ASP A 77 -1.46 -10.83 -22.75
CA ASP A 77 -2.65 -10.85 -23.60
C ASP A 77 -2.28 -10.85 -25.09
N ASN A 78 -1.31 -10.02 -25.49
CA ASN A 78 -0.81 -9.97 -26.86
C ASN A 78 -0.09 -11.25 -27.26
N ALA A 79 0.76 -11.80 -26.40
CA ALA A 79 1.47 -13.04 -26.68
C ALA A 79 0.51 -14.24 -26.84
N LEU A 80 -0.57 -14.30 -26.05
CA LEU A 80 -1.65 -15.28 -26.19
C LEU A 80 -2.39 -15.18 -27.52
N LYS A 81 -2.65 -13.95 -28.00
CA LYS A 81 -3.33 -13.70 -29.28
C LYS A 81 -2.47 -14.00 -30.49
N THR A 82 -1.17 -13.74 -30.41
CA THR A 82 -0.26 -13.77 -31.55
C THR A 82 0.46 -15.10 -31.72
N ASN A 83 0.93 -15.70 -30.63
CA ASN A 83 1.66 -16.96 -30.69
C ASN A 83 1.55 -17.76 -29.38
N PRO A 84 0.35 -18.32 -29.08
CA PRO A 84 0.13 -19.06 -27.84
C PRO A 84 1.00 -20.33 -27.72
N ALA A 85 1.48 -20.87 -28.85
CA ALA A 85 2.32 -22.06 -28.88
C ALA A 85 3.76 -21.82 -28.42
N ALA A 86 4.24 -20.57 -28.42
CA ALA A 86 5.57 -20.21 -27.93
C ALA A 86 5.63 -20.01 -26.41
N MET A 87 4.49 -20.03 -25.71
CA MET A 87 4.47 -19.93 -24.26
C MET A 87 4.84 -21.27 -23.61
N PRO A 88 5.76 -21.29 -22.61
CA PRO A 88 6.16 -22.52 -21.93
C PRO A 88 4.99 -23.28 -21.30
N VAL A 89 4.01 -22.53 -20.78
CA VAL A 89 2.79 -23.05 -20.19
C VAL A 89 1.65 -22.21 -20.70
N LYS A 90 0.65 -22.86 -21.30
CA LYS A 90 -0.50 -22.17 -21.88
C LYS A 90 -1.37 -21.57 -20.76
N PRO A 91 -1.53 -20.24 -20.70
CA PRO A 91 -2.45 -19.62 -19.75
C PRO A 91 -3.91 -19.93 -20.07
N GLU A 92 -4.70 -20.08 -19.01
CA GLU A 92 -6.15 -20.21 -19.05
C GLU A 92 -6.80 -18.87 -18.69
N GLY A 93 -7.86 -18.51 -19.41
CA GLY A 93 -8.65 -17.31 -19.12
C GLY A 93 -9.58 -17.53 -17.93
N ILE A 94 -9.72 -16.51 -17.09
CA ILE A 94 -10.66 -16.49 -15.96
C ILE A 94 -11.30 -15.12 -15.86
N GLU A 95 -12.60 -15.06 -15.58
CA GLU A 95 -13.27 -13.81 -15.26
C GLU A 95 -13.17 -13.57 -13.75
N THR A 96 -12.78 -12.35 -13.37
CA THR A 96 -12.58 -11.94 -11.98
C THR A 96 -13.36 -10.66 -11.68
N GLY A 97 -13.41 -10.24 -10.41
CA GLY A 97 -13.97 -8.93 -10.07
C GLY A 97 -13.13 -7.74 -10.57
N ALA A 98 -11.88 -7.98 -11.01
CA ALA A 98 -11.04 -7.00 -11.73
C ALA A 98 -11.23 -7.05 -13.26
N GLY A 99 -12.14 -7.91 -13.77
CA GLY A 99 -12.27 -8.23 -15.18
C GLY A 99 -11.49 -9.48 -15.56
N ARG A 100 -11.13 -9.62 -16.83
CA ARG A 100 -10.44 -10.81 -17.34
C ARG A 100 -9.02 -10.93 -16.76
N GLY A 101 -8.70 -12.12 -16.29
CA GLY A 101 -7.36 -12.55 -15.91
C GLY A 101 -6.88 -13.74 -16.74
N TYR A 102 -5.59 -14.02 -16.63
CA TYR A 102 -4.95 -15.22 -17.16
C TYR A 102 -4.21 -15.94 -16.03
N TYR A 103 -4.32 -17.26 -15.95
CA TYR A 103 -3.55 -18.05 -15.00
C TYR A 103 -2.89 -19.28 -15.63
N THR A 104 -1.76 -19.71 -15.07
CA THR A 104 -1.09 -20.97 -15.40
C THR A 104 -1.08 -21.89 -14.20
N VAL A 105 -0.97 -23.19 -14.47
CA VAL A 105 -0.84 -24.24 -13.45
C VAL A 105 0.33 -25.14 -13.82
N GLU A 106 1.22 -25.36 -12.86
CA GLU A 106 2.48 -26.08 -13.07
C GLU A 106 2.78 -27.02 -11.90
N ASN A 107 3.37 -28.17 -12.20
CA ASN A 107 4.00 -29.00 -11.18
C ASN A 107 5.46 -28.59 -11.05
N ALA A 108 5.92 -28.33 -9.84
CA ALA A 108 7.30 -27.98 -9.55
C ALA A 108 7.83 -28.78 -8.35
N LYS A 109 9.12 -28.67 -8.11
CA LYS A 109 9.79 -29.21 -6.93
C LYS A 109 10.49 -28.07 -6.20
N ASP A 110 10.29 -27.99 -4.89
CA ASP A 110 11.03 -27.10 -4.00
C ASP A 110 11.93 -27.92 -3.05
N PRO A 111 12.71 -27.30 -2.16
CA PRO A 111 13.57 -28.04 -1.22
C PRO A 111 12.81 -28.97 -0.27
N THR A 112 11.51 -28.76 -0.08
CA THR A 112 10.65 -29.51 0.85
C THR A 112 9.85 -30.62 0.17
N GLY A 113 9.68 -30.58 -1.15
CA GLY A 113 9.02 -31.64 -1.90
C GLY A 113 8.38 -31.18 -3.20
N ASN A 114 7.44 -31.98 -3.70
CA ASN A 114 6.64 -31.61 -4.87
C ASN A 114 5.58 -30.58 -4.47
N VAL A 115 5.39 -29.60 -5.34
CA VAL A 115 4.42 -28.52 -5.15
C VAL A 115 3.66 -28.26 -6.44
N ARG A 116 2.39 -27.89 -6.30
CA ARG A 116 1.56 -27.32 -7.36
C ARG A 116 1.69 -25.81 -7.31
N ARG A 117 2.08 -25.19 -8.42
CA ARG A 117 2.23 -23.73 -8.55
C ARG A 117 1.16 -23.18 -9.47
N TYR A 118 0.60 -22.06 -9.07
CA TYR A 118 -0.36 -21.31 -9.84
C TYR A 118 0.14 -19.88 -9.96
N SER A 119 0.03 -19.29 -11.14
CA SER A 119 0.36 -17.88 -11.35
C SER A 119 -0.79 -17.23 -12.08
N MET A 120 -1.28 -16.08 -11.59
CA MET A 120 -2.34 -15.32 -12.22
C MET A 120 -1.90 -13.86 -12.45
N ILE A 121 -2.29 -13.30 -13.59
CA ILE A 121 -2.18 -11.87 -13.89
C ILE A 121 -3.56 -11.28 -14.22
N VAL A 122 -3.84 -10.09 -13.70
CA VAL A 122 -5.05 -9.29 -13.97
C VAL A 122 -4.67 -7.86 -14.36
N ALA A 123 -5.50 -7.22 -15.18
CA ALA A 123 -5.30 -5.81 -15.53
C ALA A 123 -5.67 -4.90 -14.35
N GLY A 124 -4.87 -3.86 -14.13
CA GLY A 124 -5.19 -2.74 -13.24
C GLY A 124 -5.10 -1.41 -13.99
N PRO A 125 -5.52 -0.28 -13.37
CA PRO A 125 -5.55 1.02 -14.06
C PRO A 125 -4.16 1.55 -14.42
N THR A 126 -3.21 1.43 -13.48
CA THR A 126 -1.82 1.94 -13.63
C THR A 126 -0.78 0.87 -13.29
N PHE A 127 -1.19 -0.39 -13.21
CA PHE A 127 -0.38 -1.54 -12.84
C PHE A 127 -1.01 -2.83 -13.37
N SER A 128 -0.30 -3.94 -13.31
CA SER A 128 -0.90 -5.28 -13.49
C SER A 128 -0.85 -6.03 -12.16
N GLY A 129 -1.97 -6.59 -11.71
CA GLY A 129 -2.00 -7.39 -10.48
C GLY A 129 -1.45 -8.78 -10.73
N TYR A 130 -0.62 -9.30 -9.82
CA TYR A 130 -0.06 -10.65 -9.90
C TYR A 130 -0.31 -11.44 -8.61
N VAL A 131 -0.74 -12.69 -8.74
CA VAL A 131 -0.99 -13.62 -7.65
C VAL A 131 -0.27 -14.93 -7.95
N ALA A 132 0.62 -15.37 -7.05
CA ALA A 132 1.29 -16.66 -7.13
C ALA A 132 0.88 -17.53 -5.95
N VAL A 133 0.46 -18.77 -6.23
CA VAL A 133 0.06 -19.73 -5.20
C VAL A 133 0.99 -20.94 -5.27
N GLN A 134 1.45 -21.40 -4.11
CA GLN A 134 2.16 -22.66 -3.97
C GLN A 134 1.39 -23.56 -2.99
N VAL A 135 1.02 -24.75 -3.44
CA VAL A 135 0.35 -25.78 -2.64
C VAL A 135 1.23 -27.03 -2.61
N PRO A 136 1.69 -27.50 -1.43
CA PRO A 136 2.42 -28.76 -1.34
C PRO A 136 1.50 -29.95 -1.60
N GLU A 137 2.05 -31.05 -2.13
CA GLU A 137 1.28 -32.22 -2.57
C GLU A 137 0.36 -32.79 -1.47
N ASN A 138 0.80 -32.78 -0.21
CA ASN A 138 0.00 -33.23 0.93
C ASN A 138 -1.22 -32.34 1.24
N ALA A 139 -1.20 -31.07 0.81
CA ALA A 139 -2.28 -30.10 1.03
C ALA A 139 -3.29 -30.04 -0.13
N MET A 140 -2.99 -30.67 -1.28
CA MET A 140 -3.84 -30.68 -2.49
C MET A 140 -5.23 -31.32 -2.28
N ARG A 141 -5.41 -32.11 -1.20
CA ARG A 141 -6.73 -32.66 -0.83
C ARG A 141 -7.70 -31.61 -0.32
N ILE A 142 -7.18 -30.48 0.18
CA ILE A 142 -7.95 -29.36 0.73
C ILE A 142 -7.92 -28.20 -0.27
N TYR A 143 -6.72 -27.85 -0.74
CA TYR A 143 -6.48 -26.75 -1.67
C TYR A 143 -6.39 -27.30 -3.10
N THR A 144 -7.54 -27.77 -3.62
CA THR A 144 -7.64 -28.37 -4.95
C THR A 144 -7.47 -27.33 -6.07
N ASP A 145 -7.22 -27.79 -7.29
CA ASP A 145 -7.20 -26.92 -8.48
C ASP A 145 -8.49 -26.07 -8.60
N GLU A 146 -9.65 -26.67 -8.32
CA GLU A 146 -10.92 -25.94 -8.33
C GLU A 146 -11.01 -24.90 -7.21
N ALA A 147 -10.53 -25.22 -6.00
CA ALA A 147 -10.52 -24.26 -4.90
C ALA A 147 -9.62 -23.06 -5.22
N VAL A 148 -8.43 -23.28 -5.79
CA VAL A 148 -7.53 -22.20 -6.21
C VAL A 148 -8.14 -21.38 -7.35
N ARG A 149 -8.81 -22.03 -8.31
CA ARG A 149 -9.53 -21.35 -9.40
C ARG A 149 -10.66 -20.46 -8.85
N GLN A 150 -11.45 -20.93 -7.89
CA GLN A 150 -12.49 -20.12 -7.24
C GLN A 150 -11.88 -18.93 -6.47
N MET A 151 -10.75 -19.14 -5.80
CA MET A 151 -10.01 -18.06 -5.16
C MET A 151 -9.53 -17.02 -6.19
N PHE A 152 -8.99 -17.44 -7.34
CA PHE A 152 -8.60 -16.54 -8.43
C PHE A 152 -9.78 -15.75 -9.02
N ALA A 153 -10.95 -16.36 -9.17
CA ALA A 153 -12.15 -15.65 -9.63
C ALA A 153 -12.58 -14.51 -8.68
N SER A 154 -12.22 -14.59 -7.40
CA SER A 154 -12.52 -13.53 -6.42
C SER A 154 -11.60 -12.30 -6.50
N VAL A 155 -10.58 -12.32 -7.37
CA VAL A 155 -9.59 -11.24 -7.40
C VAL A 155 -10.23 -9.93 -7.84
N THR A 156 -9.94 -8.87 -7.10
CA THR A 156 -10.38 -7.51 -7.38
C THR A 156 -9.19 -6.55 -7.38
N VAL A 157 -9.38 -5.38 -7.98
CA VAL A 157 -8.42 -4.28 -7.88
C VAL A 157 -9.11 -3.03 -7.34
N ARG A 158 -8.44 -2.34 -6.42
CA ARG A 158 -8.85 -1.00 -5.96
C ARG A 158 -8.04 0.07 -6.67
N LYS A 159 -8.60 1.27 -6.78
CA LYS A 159 -7.93 2.39 -7.45
C LYS A 159 -6.66 2.83 -6.69
N ASP A 160 -6.81 3.05 -5.40
CA ASP A 160 -5.80 3.62 -4.51
C ASP A 160 -5.69 2.79 -3.22
N VAL A 161 -4.50 2.78 -2.61
CA VAL A 161 -4.33 2.30 -1.22
C VAL A 161 -4.84 3.39 -0.27
N PRO A 162 -5.75 3.09 0.67
CA PRO A 162 -6.25 4.06 1.65
C PRO A 162 -5.11 4.77 2.40
N VAL A 163 -5.27 6.06 2.66
CA VAL A 163 -4.22 6.89 3.30
C VAL A 163 -3.78 6.31 4.65
N ASP A 164 -4.73 5.90 5.50
CA ASP A 164 -4.43 5.29 6.80
C ASP A 164 -3.59 4.01 6.66
N GLU A 165 -3.85 3.22 5.63
CA GLU A 165 -3.07 2.01 5.34
C GLU A 165 -1.66 2.38 4.88
N GLN A 166 -1.50 3.38 4.00
CA GLN A 166 -0.18 3.86 3.59
C GLN A 166 0.63 4.38 4.78
N MET A 167 -0.01 5.13 5.69
CA MET A 167 0.63 5.66 6.89
C MET A 167 1.00 4.56 7.90
N ALA A 168 0.21 3.49 7.96
CA ALA A 168 0.53 2.34 8.80
C ALA A 168 1.80 1.59 8.37
N LEU A 169 2.25 1.77 7.12
CA LEU A 169 3.48 1.18 6.58
C LEU A 169 4.74 1.99 6.91
N LEU A 170 4.61 3.23 7.34
CA LEU A 170 5.76 4.08 7.66
C LEU A 170 6.50 3.57 8.90
N PRO A 171 7.83 3.71 8.99
CA PRO A 171 8.61 3.29 10.16
C PRO A 171 8.45 4.23 11.39
N PHE A 172 7.50 5.15 11.32
CA PHE A 172 7.13 6.11 12.38
C PHE A 172 5.60 6.25 12.40
N LYS A 173 5.08 6.79 13.51
CA LYS A 173 3.67 7.19 13.63
C LYS A 173 3.53 8.68 13.37
N VAL A 174 2.36 9.06 12.88
CA VAL A 174 2.01 10.46 12.58
C VAL A 174 0.73 10.76 13.34
N THR A 175 0.79 11.70 14.27
CA THR A 175 -0.33 12.12 15.12
C THR A 175 -0.88 13.49 14.73
N GLU A 176 -0.12 14.25 13.93
CA GLU A 176 -0.48 15.59 13.44
C GLU A 176 -0.08 15.74 11.97
N ILE A 177 -0.97 16.32 11.17
CA ILE A 177 -0.80 16.55 9.72
C ILE A 177 -0.83 18.04 9.34
N GLY A 178 -0.93 18.96 10.30
CA GLY A 178 -0.77 20.40 10.08
C GLY A 178 -1.75 20.98 9.05
N GLU A 179 -2.98 20.47 8.99
CA GLU A 179 -4.04 20.89 8.05
C GLU A 179 -3.69 20.73 6.54
N PHE A 180 -2.61 20.00 6.21
CA PHE A 180 -2.30 19.67 4.82
C PHE A 180 -3.40 18.79 4.22
N LYS A 181 -3.82 19.12 3.00
CA LYS A 181 -4.96 18.46 2.33
C LYS A 181 -4.55 17.28 1.47
N ASN A 182 -3.34 17.33 0.91
CA ASN A 182 -2.81 16.27 0.07
C ASN A 182 -1.83 15.43 0.88
N ILE A 183 -2.17 14.15 1.06
CA ILE A 183 -1.43 13.20 1.89
C ILE A 183 -1.11 11.99 1.00
N ARG A 184 0.18 11.72 0.79
CA ARG A 184 0.61 10.53 0.05
C ARG A 184 1.98 10.04 0.47
N THR A 185 2.29 8.78 0.20
CA THR A 185 3.63 8.24 0.41
C THR A 185 4.50 8.37 -0.85
N LEU A 186 5.80 8.61 -0.67
CA LEU A 186 6.81 8.69 -1.74
C LEU A 186 7.71 7.45 -1.70
N PRO A 187 7.89 6.77 -2.84
CA PRO A 187 7.56 5.33 -2.96
C PRO A 187 6.65 4.75 -1.86
N PRO A 188 5.75 3.78 -2.14
CA PRO A 188 4.91 3.20 -1.09
C PRO A 188 5.71 2.77 0.16
N GLY A 189 5.42 3.40 1.31
CA GLY A 189 6.08 3.15 2.61
C GLY A 189 7.46 3.81 2.84
N GLY A 190 8.02 4.53 1.86
CA GLY A 190 9.38 5.11 1.96
C GLY A 190 9.46 6.44 2.71
N ALA A 191 8.57 7.38 2.38
CA ALA A 191 8.42 8.66 3.05
C ALA A 191 6.96 9.15 2.95
N LEU A 192 6.57 10.08 3.81
CA LEU A 192 5.28 10.76 3.78
C LEU A 192 5.46 12.16 3.18
N LEU A 193 4.62 12.53 2.23
CA LEU A 193 4.46 13.89 1.73
C LEU A 193 3.10 14.43 2.18
N LEU A 194 3.13 15.60 2.81
CA LEU A 194 1.96 16.42 3.10
C LEU A 194 2.09 17.74 2.33
N ALA A 195 1.05 18.15 1.60
CA ALA A 195 1.10 19.36 0.79
C ALA A 195 -0.24 20.10 0.74
N ASP A 196 -0.18 21.42 0.54
CA ASP A 196 -1.37 22.25 0.28
C ASP A 196 -1.85 22.13 -1.17
N ALA A 197 -0.93 21.92 -2.11
CA ALA A 197 -1.26 21.72 -3.51
C ALA A 197 -1.95 20.37 -3.74
N ALA A 198 -3.11 20.39 -4.41
CA ALA A 198 -3.78 19.18 -4.87
C ALA A 198 -3.07 18.53 -6.09
N ASP A 199 -2.40 19.35 -6.90
CA ASP A 199 -1.68 18.93 -8.10
C ASP A 199 -0.19 18.76 -7.80
N GLU A 200 0.37 17.60 -8.15
CA GLU A 200 1.78 17.30 -7.93
C GLU A 200 2.71 18.34 -8.56
N THR A 201 2.35 18.86 -9.74
CA THR A 201 3.15 19.84 -10.50
C THR A 201 3.27 21.18 -9.78
N LYS A 202 2.37 21.47 -8.83
CA LYS A 202 2.34 22.70 -8.03
C LYS A 202 2.89 22.51 -6.61
N THR A 203 3.27 21.29 -6.24
CA THR A 203 3.77 20.97 -4.88
C THR A 203 4.95 21.86 -4.52
N GLU A 204 5.95 21.96 -5.39
CA GLU A 204 7.18 22.71 -5.14
C GLU A 204 6.99 24.23 -5.04
N ALA A 205 5.84 24.75 -5.48
CA ALA A 205 5.47 26.16 -5.44
C ALA A 205 4.42 26.47 -4.34
N SER A 206 4.10 25.51 -3.49
CA SER A 206 3.15 25.65 -2.36
C SER A 206 3.80 25.14 -1.07
N PRO A 207 3.22 25.40 0.12
CA PRO A 207 3.67 24.76 1.35
C PRO A 207 3.58 23.23 1.26
N TYR A 208 4.70 22.56 1.56
CA TYR A 208 4.75 21.11 1.68
C TYR A 208 5.79 20.66 2.71
N ILE A 209 5.64 19.42 3.19
CA ILE A 209 6.56 18.76 4.11
C ILE A 209 6.72 17.28 3.75
N VAL A 210 7.97 16.82 3.71
CA VAL A 210 8.36 15.43 3.48
C VAL A 210 8.97 14.87 4.76
N VAL A 211 8.45 13.76 5.24
CA VAL A 211 8.91 13.05 6.45
C VAL A 211 9.41 11.66 6.05
N GLY A 212 10.65 11.34 6.39
CA GLY A 212 11.23 10.03 6.11
C GLY A 212 12.35 9.67 7.08
N THR A 213 13.02 8.56 6.80
CA THR A 213 14.22 8.13 7.53
C THR A 213 15.44 8.19 6.61
N VAL A 214 16.58 8.57 7.16
CA VAL A 214 17.89 8.40 6.53
C VAL A 214 18.67 7.34 7.29
N SER A 215 19.34 6.45 6.56
CA SER A 215 20.25 5.47 7.12
C SER A 215 21.64 6.06 7.31
N SER A 216 22.49 5.34 8.06
CA SER A 216 23.91 5.69 8.24
C SER A 216 24.13 7.07 8.85
N ALA A 217 23.26 7.49 9.77
CA ALA A 217 23.43 8.72 10.51
C ALA A 217 24.67 8.62 11.43
N PRO A 218 25.49 9.68 11.56
CA PRO A 218 26.68 9.63 12.39
C PRO A 218 26.38 9.32 13.86
N GLU A 219 27.09 8.34 14.42
CA GLU A 219 27.00 8.01 15.84
C GLU A 219 27.53 9.16 16.71
N LYS A 220 28.71 9.68 16.33
CA LYS A 220 29.41 10.78 17.02
C LYS A 220 28.66 12.09 16.86
N ALA A 221 28.48 12.81 17.97
CA ALA A 221 27.72 14.05 17.98
C ALA A 221 28.38 15.15 17.15
N GLU A 222 29.72 15.20 17.11
CA GLU A 222 30.50 16.22 16.42
C GLU A 222 30.33 16.14 14.89
N ASP A 223 30.04 14.94 14.36
CA ASP A 223 29.85 14.69 12.93
C ASP A 223 28.45 15.12 12.43
N ARG A 224 27.48 15.32 13.34
CA ARG A 224 26.07 15.52 12.99
C ARG A 224 25.79 16.86 12.31
N VAL A 225 26.53 17.92 12.65
CA VAL A 225 26.38 19.23 11.99
C VAL A 225 26.79 19.18 10.52
N ARG A 226 27.93 18.54 10.24
CA ARG A 226 28.42 18.33 8.88
C ARG A 226 27.44 17.48 8.08
N PHE A 227 26.94 16.41 8.68
CA PHE A 227 25.91 15.57 8.06
C PHE A 227 24.62 16.34 7.77
N ALA A 228 24.16 17.21 8.68
CA ALA A 228 22.98 18.05 8.46
C ALA A 228 23.15 19.00 7.28
N GLN A 229 24.29 19.69 7.18
CA GLN A 229 24.61 20.58 6.07
C GLN A 229 24.75 19.84 4.74
N GLN A 230 25.40 18.68 4.74
CA GLN A 230 25.50 17.82 3.54
C GLN A 230 24.13 17.34 3.08
N ALA A 231 23.30 16.84 4.00
CA ALA A 231 21.94 16.42 3.68
C ALA A 231 21.11 17.58 3.12
N ALA A 232 21.22 18.78 3.70
CA ALA A 232 20.54 19.99 3.23
C ALA A 232 20.92 20.33 1.77
N GLY A 233 22.18 20.18 1.39
CA GLY A 233 22.64 20.38 0.01
C GLY A 233 22.13 19.33 -0.99
N MET A 234 21.60 18.20 -0.51
CA MET A 234 21.06 17.11 -1.33
C MET A 234 19.53 17.12 -1.40
N ILE A 235 18.86 18.20 -0.96
CA ILE A 235 17.40 18.30 -1.11
C ILE A 235 17.07 18.44 -2.61
N PRO A 236 16.28 17.52 -3.19
CA PRO A 236 15.91 17.59 -4.61
C PRO A 236 15.10 18.85 -4.94
N GLY A 237 15.24 19.34 -6.17
CA GLY A 237 14.43 20.46 -6.68
C GLY A 237 14.89 21.86 -6.27
N LEU A 238 15.83 21.99 -5.33
CA LEU A 238 16.37 23.29 -4.94
C LEU A 238 17.48 23.77 -5.89
N ARG A 239 17.34 25.01 -6.36
CA ARG A 239 18.37 25.76 -7.09
C ARG A 239 18.82 26.95 -6.25
N ASP A 240 20.08 27.36 -6.40
CA ASP A 240 20.69 28.49 -5.68
C ASP A 240 20.51 28.41 -4.14
N GLY A 241 20.57 27.20 -3.59
CA GLY A 241 20.36 26.95 -2.18
C GLY A 241 21.46 27.56 -1.30
N ARG A 242 21.07 28.43 -0.37
CA ARG A 242 21.94 29.05 0.62
C ARG A 242 21.48 28.71 2.03
N ILE A 243 22.32 27.99 2.78
CA ILE A 243 22.08 27.75 4.21
C ILE A 243 22.22 29.09 4.94
N THR A 244 21.16 29.50 5.63
CA THR A 244 21.12 30.73 6.44
C THR A 244 21.33 30.45 7.93
N MET A 245 21.02 29.22 8.37
CA MET A 245 21.14 28.79 9.75
C MET A 245 21.31 27.27 9.79
N SER A 246 22.13 26.75 10.72
CA SER A 246 22.19 25.31 11.00
C SER A 246 22.58 25.09 12.45
N GLU A 247 21.59 24.85 13.30
CA GLU A 247 21.78 24.85 14.76
C GLU A 247 21.36 23.52 15.40
N PRO A 248 22.05 23.08 16.46
CA PRO A 248 21.62 21.93 17.24
C PRO A 248 20.35 22.27 18.01
N ILE A 249 19.39 21.35 18.00
CA ILE A 249 18.14 21.46 18.75
C ILE A 249 17.78 20.14 19.42
N ARG A 250 16.73 20.16 20.25
CA ARG A 250 16.05 18.96 20.72
C ARG A 250 14.72 18.82 19.99
N ILE A 251 14.45 17.63 19.44
CA ILE A 251 13.18 17.28 18.81
C ILE A 251 12.62 16.11 19.58
N ASP A 252 11.52 16.32 20.32
CA ASP A 252 10.96 15.32 21.23
C ASP A 252 12.01 14.75 22.22
N GLY A 253 12.80 15.64 22.81
CA GLY A 253 13.91 15.28 23.72
C GLY A 253 15.13 14.65 23.03
N ALA A 254 15.03 14.14 21.81
CA ALA A 254 16.14 13.56 21.06
C ALA A 254 17.07 14.65 20.46
N PRO A 255 18.38 14.38 20.36
CA PRO A 255 19.31 15.32 19.73
C PRO A 255 18.99 15.49 18.24
N GLY A 256 18.99 16.72 17.76
CA GLY A 256 18.68 17.03 16.38
C GLY A 256 19.37 18.29 15.86
N PHE A 257 19.13 18.59 14.58
CA PHE A 257 19.57 19.83 13.94
C PHE A 257 18.41 20.44 13.16
N GLU A 258 18.30 21.77 13.23
CA GLU A 258 17.47 22.58 12.32
C GLU A 258 18.38 23.33 11.35
N THR A 259 18.23 23.06 10.05
CA THR A 259 18.96 23.74 8.98
C THR A 259 17.97 24.53 8.14
N ARG A 260 18.10 25.86 8.10
CA ARG A 260 17.29 26.74 7.25
C ARG A 260 18.04 27.13 5.99
N ILE A 261 17.33 27.12 4.88
CA ILE A 261 17.86 27.35 3.54
C ILE A 261 16.95 28.34 2.83
N GLU A 262 17.54 29.31 2.15
CA GLU A 262 16.86 30.10 1.13
C GLU A 262 17.22 29.53 -0.23
N ALA A 263 16.24 29.33 -1.11
CA ALA A 263 16.49 28.73 -2.42
C ALA A 263 15.48 29.23 -3.47
N ILE A 264 15.63 28.73 -4.69
CA ILE A 264 14.66 28.78 -5.79
C ILE A 264 14.14 27.35 -6.05
N SER A 265 12.83 27.17 -6.24
CA SER A 265 12.19 25.86 -6.44
C SER A 265 11.16 25.88 -7.56
N GLY A 266 10.76 24.71 -8.06
CA GLY A 266 9.72 24.58 -9.09
C GLY A 266 10.16 25.02 -10.48
N LYS A 267 9.28 24.89 -11.48
CA LYS A 267 9.57 25.37 -12.86
C LYS A 267 9.50 26.89 -12.97
N ASP A 268 8.71 27.53 -12.12
CA ASP A 268 8.43 28.97 -12.16
C ASP A 268 9.46 29.81 -11.37
N ASN A 269 10.61 29.22 -11.02
CA ASN A 269 11.66 29.88 -10.23
C ASN A 269 11.14 30.53 -8.95
N THR A 270 10.25 29.84 -8.22
CA THR A 270 9.64 30.37 -7.01
C THR A 270 10.68 30.53 -5.90
N PRO A 271 10.86 31.73 -5.34
CA PRO A 271 11.70 31.90 -4.15
C PRO A 271 11.06 31.22 -2.95
N VAL A 272 11.81 30.31 -2.33
CA VAL A 272 11.32 29.51 -1.19
C VAL A 272 12.20 29.69 0.04
N THR A 273 11.58 29.47 1.19
CA THR A 273 12.27 29.20 2.45
C THR A 273 12.06 27.73 2.78
N VAL A 274 13.15 27.04 3.08
CA VAL A 274 13.19 25.61 3.38
C VAL A 274 13.75 25.41 4.78
N VAL A 275 13.20 24.44 5.50
CA VAL A 275 13.79 23.92 6.74
C VAL A 275 13.97 22.42 6.63
N GLN A 276 15.13 21.96 7.07
CA GLN A 276 15.38 20.56 7.34
C GLN A 276 15.51 20.35 8.85
N TRP A 277 14.82 19.35 9.37
CA TRP A 277 15.09 18.78 10.67
C TRP A 277 15.67 17.39 10.54
N LEU A 278 16.73 17.13 11.29
CA LEU A 278 17.25 15.79 11.52
C LEU A 278 17.09 15.46 13.00
N ARG A 279 16.42 14.35 13.31
CA ARG A 279 16.32 13.79 14.67
C ARG A 279 17.14 12.51 14.73
N PHE A 280 18.22 12.53 15.51
CA PHE A 280 19.13 11.41 15.70
C PHE A 280 18.69 10.51 16.85
N GLY A 281 19.18 9.27 16.86
CA GLY A 281 18.86 8.28 17.91
C GLY A 281 17.80 7.25 17.51
N GLY A 282 17.52 7.09 16.22
CA GLY A 282 16.71 5.96 15.73
C GLY A 282 17.47 4.64 15.85
N SER A 283 16.74 3.53 15.90
CA SER A 283 17.31 2.18 15.90
C SER A 283 18.15 1.92 14.65
N GLY A 284 19.28 1.21 14.81
CA GLY A 284 20.11 0.77 13.68
C GLY A 284 20.90 1.88 12.98
N GLY A 285 21.20 2.99 13.67
CA GLY A 285 21.96 4.10 13.08
C GLY A 285 21.14 4.96 12.12
N ASN A 286 19.81 4.91 12.22
CA ASN A 286 18.91 5.73 11.41
C ASN A 286 18.64 7.09 12.09
N ALA A 287 18.38 8.12 11.28
CA ALA A 287 17.83 9.39 11.74
C ALA A 287 16.50 9.69 11.04
N MET A 288 15.59 10.35 11.75
CA MET A 288 14.42 10.95 11.10
C MET A 288 14.89 12.16 10.31
N ARG A 289 14.43 12.29 9.07
CA ARG A 289 14.65 13.47 8.24
C ARG A 289 13.32 14.06 7.83
N ILE A 290 13.15 15.34 8.13
CA ILE A 290 11.96 16.10 7.80
C ILE A 290 12.41 17.31 6.99
N VAL A 291 11.86 17.49 5.80
CA VAL A 291 12.15 18.64 4.93
C VAL A 291 10.84 19.34 4.64
N ALA A 292 10.73 20.61 4.98
CA ALA A 292 9.57 21.43 4.68
C ALA A 292 9.97 22.67 3.88
N SER A 293 9.12 23.09 2.95
CA SER A 293 9.36 24.22 2.07
C SER A 293 8.07 25.00 1.87
N SER A 294 8.17 26.31 1.77
CA SER A 294 7.08 27.17 1.30
C SER A 294 7.63 28.33 0.48
N PRO A 295 6.80 28.98 -0.34
CA PRO A 295 7.07 30.34 -0.81
C PRO A 295 7.46 31.26 0.36
N ARG A 296 8.39 32.18 0.12
CA ARG A 296 8.96 33.04 1.18
C ARG A 296 7.90 33.90 1.88
N ASP A 297 6.93 34.40 1.13
CA ASP A 297 5.81 35.20 1.59
C ASP A 297 4.79 34.38 2.41
N GLU A 298 4.72 33.07 2.20
CA GLU A 298 3.87 32.15 2.97
C GLU A 298 4.53 31.61 4.24
N TRP A 299 5.86 31.75 4.36
CA TRP A 299 6.63 31.17 5.46
C TRP A 299 6.09 31.46 6.87
N PRO A 300 5.67 32.69 7.23
CA PRO A 300 5.14 32.96 8.57
C PRO A 300 3.90 32.15 8.93
N LYS A 301 3.10 31.76 7.94
CA LYS A 301 1.89 30.94 8.11
C LYS A 301 2.22 29.44 8.05
N ALA A 302 3.14 29.05 7.17
CA ALA A 302 3.50 27.65 6.95
C ALA A 302 4.38 27.08 8.07
N PHE A 303 5.33 27.87 8.59
CA PHE A 303 6.33 27.37 9.54
C PHE A 303 5.73 26.81 10.86
N PRO A 304 4.72 27.43 11.49
CA PRO A 304 4.02 26.82 12.64
C PRO A 304 3.42 25.45 12.32
N ARG A 305 2.82 25.28 11.13
CA ARG A 305 2.23 24.00 10.68
C ARG A 305 3.31 22.94 10.46
N PHE A 306 4.45 23.33 9.88
CA PHE A 306 5.60 22.42 9.73
C PHE A 306 6.14 21.92 11.08
N ARG A 307 6.20 22.80 12.10
CA ARG A 307 6.60 22.41 13.46
C ARG A 307 5.57 21.48 14.10
N ALA A 308 4.29 21.75 13.94
CA ALA A 308 3.22 20.88 14.44
C ALA A 308 3.35 19.46 13.87
N VAL A 309 3.55 19.32 12.55
CA VAL A 309 3.81 18.02 11.92
C VAL A 309 5.08 17.38 12.49
N ARG A 310 6.20 18.11 12.57
CA ARG A 310 7.46 17.60 13.13
C ARG A 310 7.29 17.03 14.54
N ASP A 311 6.55 17.75 15.37
CA ASP A 311 6.32 17.40 16.77
C ASP A 311 5.29 16.25 16.90
N GLY A 312 4.47 16.01 15.88
CA GLY A 312 3.57 14.87 15.77
C GLY A 312 4.17 13.60 15.17
N ILE A 313 5.50 13.51 15.00
CA ILE A 313 6.16 12.30 14.49
C ILE A 313 6.78 11.48 15.62
N GLU A 314 6.17 10.34 15.93
CA GLU A 314 6.63 9.44 17.00
C GLU A 314 7.39 8.23 16.43
N PRO A 315 8.42 7.73 17.12
CA PRO A 315 9.00 6.41 16.82
C PRO A 315 7.96 5.29 16.94
N ARG A 316 8.15 4.21 16.17
CA ARG A 316 7.38 2.97 16.34
C ARG A 316 8.02 2.02 17.34
#